data_AF-A0A6H1KNX3-F1
#
_entry.id   AF-A0A6H1KNX3-F1
#
_cell.length_a   1.000
_cell.length_b   1.000
_cell.length_c   1.000
_cell.angle_alpha   90.00
_cell.angle_beta   90.00
_cell.angle_gamma   90.00
#
_symmetry.space_group_name_H-M   'P 1'
#
loop_
_entity.id
_entity.type
_entity.pdbx_description
1 polymer ?
#
loop_
_entity_poly.entity_id
_entity_poly.type
_entity_poly.pdbx_seq_one_letter_code
_entity_poly.pdbx_strand_id
1 'polypeptide(L)'
;MSVRILALVGSLRAGSHNRQLAEAAVKLAPEGAEIELFEGLAEVPFYNEDLDVEGKVPAAATALREAAGRSDAFLLFSPEYNGTITAVLKNAIDWLSRPYGASAFTGKPAAVVGTAYGQFGGVWAQDEARKALGIAGAAVLEDLKLSVPGSVVRFAETHPVDDAEVAAQLTEVVARLHSQVGIASAS
;
A
#
# COMPACT_ATOMS: atom_id res chain seq x y z
N MET A 1 -19.56 2.51 11.37
CA MET A 1 -19.25 1.82 10.10
C MET A 1 -17.80 1.42 10.14
N SER A 2 -17.44 0.26 9.60
CA SER A 2 -16.04 -0.15 9.48
C SER A 2 -15.39 0.57 8.30
N VAL A 3 -14.20 1.12 8.50
CA VAL A 3 -13.35 1.71 7.47
C VAL A 3 -12.56 0.59 6.80
N ARG A 4 -12.65 0.47 5.47
CA ARG A 4 -11.89 -0.51 4.69
C ARG A 4 -10.61 0.10 4.15
N ILE A 5 -9.47 -0.48 4.50
CA ILE A 5 -8.15 -0.06 4.05
C ILE A 5 -7.63 -1.12 3.08
N LEU A 6 -7.47 -0.78 1.80
CA LEU A 6 -6.83 -1.68 0.85
C LEU A 6 -5.31 -1.60 1.02
N ALA A 7 -4.70 -2.73 1.34
CA ALA A 7 -3.26 -2.84 1.49
C ALA A 7 -2.61 -3.53 0.28
N LEU A 8 -1.59 -2.88 -0.27
CA LEU A 8 -0.84 -3.36 -1.44
C LEU A 8 0.62 -3.60 -1.06
N VAL A 9 1.13 -4.80 -1.33
CA VAL A 9 2.49 -5.22 -0.95
C VAL A 9 3.40 -5.26 -2.18
N GLY A 10 4.48 -4.46 -2.16
CA GLY A 10 5.36 -4.30 -3.31
C GLY A 10 6.38 -5.40 -3.59
N SER A 11 6.32 -6.51 -2.85
CA SER A 11 7.20 -7.66 -3.07
C SER A 11 6.38 -8.95 -3.15
N LEU A 12 6.53 -9.67 -4.25
CA LEU A 12 5.81 -10.91 -4.55
C LEU A 12 6.48 -12.17 -3.99
N ARG A 13 7.69 -12.05 -3.44
CA ARG A 13 8.40 -13.23 -2.91
C ARG A 13 7.70 -13.73 -1.64
N ALA A 14 7.58 -15.05 -1.49
CA ALA A 14 6.91 -15.69 -0.36
C ALA A 14 7.46 -15.23 1.02
N GLY A 15 8.78 -15.05 1.14
CA GLY A 15 9.40 -14.62 2.40
C GLY A 15 9.48 -13.10 2.62
N SER A 16 8.66 -12.29 1.94
CA SER A 16 8.74 -10.83 1.99
C SER A 16 8.55 -10.26 3.41
N HIS A 17 9.52 -9.50 3.91
CA HIS A 17 9.35 -8.77 5.18
C HIS A 17 8.28 -7.66 5.08
N ASN A 18 8.04 -7.11 3.88
CA ASN A 18 6.95 -6.16 3.65
C ASN A 18 5.58 -6.86 3.71
N ARG A 19 5.50 -8.14 3.34
CA ARG A 19 4.30 -8.97 3.55
C ARG A 19 4.06 -9.22 5.04
N GLN A 20 5.10 -9.59 5.78
CA GLN A 20 5.00 -9.76 7.23
C GLN A 20 4.60 -8.48 7.96
N LEU A 21 5.09 -7.30 7.51
CA LEU A 21 4.62 -6.01 7.99
C LEU A 21 3.13 -5.78 7.70
N ALA A 22 2.67 -6.13 6.50
CA ALA A 22 1.26 -6.01 6.14
C ALA A 22 0.37 -6.92 6.99
N GLU A 23 0.80 -8.16 7.24
CA GLU A 23 0.12 -9.09 8.14
C GLU A 23 0.13 -8.61 9.60
N ALA A 24 1.21 -7.97 10.04
CA ALA A 24 1.25 -7.32 11.35
C ALA A 24 0.24 -6.15 11.42
N ALA A 25 0.12 -5.35 10.37
CA ALA A 25 -0.87 -4.26 10.32
C ALA A 25 -2.30 -4.80 10.47
N VAL A 26 -2.64 -5.91 9.80
CA VAL A 26 -3.95 -6.57 9.94
C VAL A 26 -4.20 -6.99 11.38
N LYS A 27 -3.22 -7.57 12.07
CA LYS A 27 -3.34 -7.99 13.48
C LYS A 27 -3.44 -6.83 14.46
N LEU A 28 -2.81 -5.70 14.13
CA LEU A 28 -2.75 -4.51 14.97
C LEU A 28 -3.86 -3.48 14.63
N ALA A 29 -4.74 -3.81 13.70
CA ALA A 29 -5.80 -2.91 13.28
C ALA A 29 -6.72 -2.57 14.47
N PRO A 30 -7.02 -1.27 14.71
CA PRO A 30 -7.94 -0.88 15.76
C PRO A 30 -9.36 -1.33 15.44
N GLU A 31 -10.22 -1.34 16.45
CA GLU A 31 -11.65 -1.57 16.24
C GLU A 31 -12.22 -0.58 15.22
N GLY A 32 -12.98 -1.09 14.25
CA GLY A 32 -13.55 -0.31 13.17
C GLY A 32 -12.65 -0.15 11.94
N ALA A 33 -11.41 -0.66 11.95
CA ALA A 33 -10.56 -0.76 10.77
C ALA A 33 -10.53 -2.19 10.23
N GLU A 34 -10.85 -2.36 8.94
CA GLU A 34 -10.70 -3.61 8.20
C GLU A 34 -9.59 -3.43 7.16
N ILE A 35 -8.47 -4.15 7.32
CA ILE A 35 -7.37 -4.11 6.35
C ILE A 35 -7.47 -5.32 5.41
N GLU A 36 -7.73 -5.06 4.13
CA GLU A 36 -7.78 -6.07 3.07
C GLU A 36 -6.41 -6.13 2.37
N LEU A 37 -5.67 -7.23 2.52
CA LEU A 37 -4.46 -7.48 1.73
C LEU A 37 -4.86 -7.96 0.33
N PHE A 38 -4.49 -7.22 -0.72
CA PHE A 38 -4.75 -7.66 -2.08
C PHE A 38 -3.72 -8.72 -2.52
N GLU A 39 -4.17 -9.96 -2.64
CA GLU A 39 -3.31 -11.12 -2.99
C GLU A 39 -2.94 -11.18 -4.47
N GLY A 40 -3.78 -10.64 -5.36
CA GLY A 40 -3.71 -10.86 -6.81
C GLY A 40 -2.71 -10.01 -7.58
N LEU A 41 -1.75 -9.33 -6.92
CA LEU A 41 -0.82 -8.42 -7.61
C LEU A 41 0.13 -9.13 -8.58
N ALA A 42 0.41 -10.42 -8.38
CA ALA A 42 1.31 -11.18 -9.27
C ALA A 42 0.66 -11.45 -10.63
N GLU A 43 -0.67 -11.49 -10.68
CA GLU A 43 -1.49 -11.81 -11.85
C GLU A 43 -1.89 -10.57 -12.65
N VAL A 44 -1.71 -9.36 -12.09
CA VAL A 44 -2.00 -8.11 -12.78
C VAL A 44 -0.94 -7.91 -13.88
N PRO A 45 -1.31 -7.90 -15.17
CA PRO A 45 -0.34 -7.68 -16.24
C PRO A 45 0.23 -6.27 -16.17
N PHE A 46 1.35 -6.01 -16.84
CA PHE A 46 1.80 -4.63 -16.99
C PHE A 46 0.72 -3.80 -17.66
N TYR A 47 0.49 -2.58 -17.15
CA TYR A 47 -0.48 -1.67 -17.72
C TYR A 47 -0.18 -1.46 -19.20
N ASN A 48 -1.19 -1.70 -20.02
CA ASN A 48 -1.21 -1.43 -21.44
C ASN A 48 -2.64 -0.97 -21.76
N GLU A 49 -2.77 0.24 -22.31
CA GLU A 49 -4.08 0.83 -22.61
C GLU A 49 -4.89 0.01 -23.61
N ASP A 50 -4.24 -0.78 -24.48
CA ASP A 50 -4.92 -1.72 -25.38
C ASP A 50 -5.65 -2.85 -24.65
N LEU A 51 -5.21 -3.16 -23.41
CA LEU A 51 -5.88 -4.10 -22.51
C LEU A 51 -6.93 -3.41 -21.64
N ASP A 52 -6.92 -2.08 -21.54
CA ASP A 52 -7.83 -1.28 -20.72
C ASP A 52 -9.00 -0.71 -21.53
N VAL A 53 -9.65 -1.58 -22.29
CA VAL A 53 -10.84 -1.27 -23.08
C VAL A 53 -12.02 -2.12 -22.64
N GLU A 54 -13.22 -1.58 -22.75
CA GLU A 54 -14.45 -2.25 -22.36
C GLU A 54 -14.54 -3.66 -22.98
N GLY A 55 -14.83 -4.66 -22.15
CA GLY A 55 -14.91 -6.07 -22.56
C GLY A 55 -13.57 -6.79 -22.72
N LYS A 56 -12.41 -6.13 -22.55
CA LYS A 56 -11.07 -6.78 -22.64
C LYS A 56 -10.22 -6.67 -21.38
N VAL A 57 -10.68 -5.93 -20.36
CA VAL A 57 -9.93 -5.73 -19.12
C VAL A 57 -9.62 -7.09 -18.48
N PRO A 58 -8.33 -7.41 -18.21
CA PRO A 58 -7.93 -8.65 -17.57
C PRO A 58 -8.60 -8.84 -16.21
N ALA A 59 -9.03 -10.07 -15.90
CA ALA A 59 -9.75 -10.37 -14.66
C ALA A 59 -9.01 -9.92 -13.39
N ALA A 60 -7.68 -10.07 -13.35
CA ALA A 60 -6.86 -9.61 -12.23
C ALA A 60 -6.87 -8.08 -12.06
N ALA A 61 -6.87 -7.32 -13.17
CA ALA A 61 -6.96 -5.87 -13.13
C ALA A 61 -8.38 -5.40 -12.72
N THR A 62 -9.42 -6.10 -13.18
CA THR A 62 -10.80 -5.87 -12.71
C THR A 62 -10.93 -6.11 -11.21
N ALA A 63 -10.41 -7.24 -10.69
CA ALA A 63 -10.43 -7.54 -9.26
C ALA A 63 -9.68 -6.49 -8.42
N LEU A 64 -8.53 -6.00 -8.92
CA LEU A 64 -7.79 -4.92 -8.27
C LEU A 64 -8.63 -3.63 -8.20
N ARG A 65 -9.31 -3.25 -9.30
CA ARG A 65 -10.20 -2.09 -9.34
C ARG A 65 -11.41 -2.24 -8.43
N GLU A 66 -12.01 -3.42 -8.36
CA GLU A 66 -13.14 -3.70 -7.47
C GLU A 66 -12.75 -3.61 -5.99
N ALA A 67 -11.58 -4.14 -5.61
CA ALA A 67 -11.06 -3.99 -4.26
C ALA A 67 -10.80 -2.52 -3.92
N ALA A 68 -10.16 -1.78 -4.83
CA ALA A 68 -9.89 -0.35 -4.65
C ALA A 68 -11.15 0.53 -4.68
N GLY A 69 -12.18 0.12 -5.42
CA GLY A 69 -13.46 0.82 -5.47
C GLY A 69 -14.21 0.73 -4.14
N ARG A 70 -14.13 -0.43 -3.46
CA ARG A 70 -14.77 -0.68 -2.16
C ARG A 70 -14.00 -0.15 -0.96
N SER A 71 -12.73 0.24 -1.13
CA SER A 71 -11.90 0.74 -0.03
C SER A 71 -12.18 2.21 0.26
N ASP A 72 -11.95 2.60 1.51
CA ASP A 72 -12.03 3.99 1.97
C ASP A 72 -10.64 4.66 2.04
N ALA A 73 -9.58 3.85 2.18
CA ALA A 73 -8.19 4.30 2.25
C ALA A 73 -7.22 3.26 1.65
N PHE A 74 -5.97 3.67 1.45
CA PHE A 74 -4.88 2.81 0.94
C PHE A 74 -3.66 2.79 1.87
N LEU A 75 -3.09 1.61 2.05
CA LEU A 75 -1.82 1.41 2.77
C LEU A 75 -0.84 0.62 1.92
N LEU A 76 0.19 1.27 1.40
CA LEU A 76 1.19 0.61 0.57
C LEU A 76 2.39 0.18 1.42
N PHE A 77 2.81 -1.08 1.26
CA PHE A 77 4.02 -1.63 1.86
C PHE A 77 5.11 -1.73 0.79
N SER A 78 6.02 -0.74 0.77
CA SER A 78 7.02 -0.53 -0.26
C SER A 78 8.40 -1.07 0.17
N PRO A 79 8.91 -2.13 -0.48
CA PRO A 79 10.34 -2.40 -0.53
C PRO A 79 11.04 -1.37 -1.43
N GLU A 80 12.36 -1.41 -1.44
CA GLU A 80 13.18 -0.61 -2.36
C GLU A 80 13.97 -1.50 -3.31
N TYR A 81 13.70 -1.37 -4.61
CA TYR A 81 14.47 -2.04 -5.66
C TYR A 81 15.21 -0.97 -6.47
N ASN A 82 16.54 -1.06 -6.46
CA ASN A 82 17.42 -0.10 -7.16
C ASN A 82 17.16 1.37 -6.79
N GLY A 83 16.87 1.63 -5.51
CA GLY A 83 16.68 3.00 -4.99
C GLY A 83 15.34 3.64 -5.33
N THR A 84 14.35 2.88 -5.82
CA THR A 84 13.03 3.42 -6.20
C THR A 84 11.89 2.45 -5.91
N ILE A 85 10.66 2.93 -6.17
CA ILE A 85 9.42 2.17 -6.08
C ILE A 85 9.51 0.88 -6.91
N THR A 86 8.97 -0.21 -6.38
CA THR A 86 8.95 -1.49 -7.10
C THR A 86 8.04 -1.44 -8.33
N ALA A 87 8.41 -2.18 -9.37
CA ALA A 87 7.58 -2.33 -10.57
C ALA A 87 6.16 -2.82 -10.26
N VAL A 88 6.02 -3.67 -9.23
CA VAL A 88 4.74 -4.22 -8.76
C VAL A 88 3.83 -3.11 -8.24
N LEU A 89 4.30 -2.27 -7.30
CA LEU A 89 3.49 -1.16 -6.79
C LEU A 89 3.21 -0.13 -7.85
N LYS A 90 4.21 0.21 -8.66
CA LYS A 90 4.03 1.21 -9.72
C LYS A 90 2.98 0.75 -10.74
N ASN A 91 3.02 -0.52 -11.13
CA ASN A 91 2.03 -1.10 -12.04
C ASN A 91 0.62 -1.10 -11.43
N ALA A 92 0.49 -1.45 -10.15
CA ALA A 92 -0.80 -1.38 -9.46
C ALA A 92 -1.37 0.05 -9.43
N ILE A 93 -0.51 1.05 -9.13
CA ILE A 93 -0.89 2.47 -9.17
C ILE A 93 -1.33 2.86 -10.60
N ASP A 94 -0.62 2.40 -11.62
CA ASP A 94 -0.95 2.71 -13.01
C ASP A 94 -2.34 2.18 -13.39
N TRP A 95 -2.65 0.91 -13.10
CA TRP A 95 -3.98 0.33 -13.31
C TRP A 95 -5.10 1.04 -12.55
N LEU A 96 -4.83 1.43 -11.30
CA LEU A 96 -5.80 2.08 -10.41
C LEU A 96 -5.98 3.57 -10.69
N SER A 97 -5.02 4.21 -11.37
CA SER A 97 -5.13 5.59 -11.83
C SER A 97 -6.06 5.76 -13.04
N ARG A 98 -6.51 4.64 -13.63
CA ARG A 98 -7.28 4.57 -14.86
C ARG A 98 -8.69 4.03 -14.63
N PRO A 99 -9.68 4.42 -15.45
CA PRO A 99 -9.55 5.29 -16.63
C PRO A 99 -9.29 6.76 -16.28
N TYR A 100 -8.82 7.55 -17.25
CA TYR A 100 -8.49 8.97 -17.02
C TYR A 100 -9.67 9.73 -16.41
N GLY A 101 -9.42 10.46 -15.31
CA GLY A 101 -10.45 11.21 -14.60
C GLY A 101 -11.32 10.37 -13.64
N ALA A 102 -11.11 9.06 -13.56
CA ALA A 102 -11.84 8.17 -12.65
C ALA A 102 -10.87 7.26 -11.86
N SER A 103 -9.79 7.86 -11.35
CA SER A 103 -8.83 7.15 -10.49
C SER A 103 -9.52 6.61 -9.24
N ALA A 104 -9.22 5.35 -8.89
CA ALA A 104 -9.71 4.73 -7.66
C ALA A 104 -9.14 5.39 -6.39
N PHE A 105 -8.07 6.17 -6.53
CA PHE A 105 -7.44 6.89 -5.43
C PHE A 105 -8.08 8.24 -5.11
N THR A 106 -8.88 8.82 -6.01
CA THR A 106 -9.33 10.21 -5.93
C THR A 106 -9.93 10.55 -4.56
N GLY A 107 -9.25 11.45 -3.84
CA GLY A 107 -9.69 11.94 -2.52
C GLY A 107 -9.54 10.95 -1.36
N LYS A 108 -9.14 9.70 -1.62
CA LYS A 108 -9.00 8.69 -0.56
C LYS A 108 -7.68 8.87 0.19
N PRO A 109 -7.67 8.84 1.54
CA PRO A 109 -6.45 8.87 2.33
C PRO A 109 -5.50 7.73 1.96
N ALA A 110 -4.21 8.03 1.86
CA ALA A 110 -3.20 7.01 1.59
C ALA A 110 -1.93 7.21 2.41
N ALA A 111 -1.34 6.09 2.85
CA ALA A 111 -0.03 6.07 3.50
C ALA A 111 0.90 5.06 2.81
N VAL A 112 2.20 5.33 2.86
CA VAL A 112 3.24 4.44 2.35
C VAL A 112 4.25 4.17 3.46
N VAL A 113 4.39 2.89 3.79
CA VAL A 113 5.31 2.38 4.80
C VAL A 113 6.12 1.24 4.21
N GLY A 114 7.08 0.70 4.94
CA GLY A 114 7.75 -0.51 4.52
C GLY A 114 9.12 -0.70 5.14
N THR A 115 9.84 -1.64 4.57
CA THR A 115 11.15 -2.03 5.03
C THR A 115 12.05 -2.43 3.87
N ALA A 116 13.35 -2.17 4.00
CA ALA A 116 14.36 -2.56 3.04
C ALA A 116 15.59 -3.15 3.73
N TYR A 117 16.53 -3.68 2.94
CA TYR A 117 17.77 -4.27 3.46
C TYR A 117 18.77 -3.19 3.91
N GLY A 118 18.79 -2.06 3.22
CA GLY A 118 19.72 -0.97 3.51
C GLY A 118 19.40 -0.20 4.79
N GLN A 119 20.37 0.59 5.22
CA GLN A 119 20.31 1.42 6.44
C GLN A 119 19.21 2.48 6.43
N PHE A 120 18.67 2.84 5.26
CA PHE A 120 17.63 3.87 5.11
C PHE A 120 16.21 3.29 5.03
N GLY A 121 16.04 1.98 5.16
CA GLY A 121 14.73 1.32 5.25
C GLY A 121 13.81 1.44 4.04
N GLY A 122 14.32 1.93 2.91
CA GLY A 122 13.57 2.11 1.67
C GLY A 122 12.88 3.47 1.54
N VAL A 123 13.34 4.48 2.28
CA VAL A 123 12.70 5.81 2.34
C VAL A 123 12.53 6.45 0.95
N TRP A 124 13.47 6.26 0.02
CA TRP A 124 13.38 6.84 -1.32
C TRP A 124 12.27 6.17 -2.14
N ALA A 125 12.16 4.84 -2.07
CA ALA A 125 11.06 4.13 -2.69
C ALA A 125 9.68 4.52 -2.12
N GLN A 126 9.62 4.82 -0.81
CA GLN A 126 8.40 5.31 -0.17
C GLN A 126 8.03 6.72 -0.64
N ASP A 127 9.02 7.62 -0.77
CA ASP A 127 8.80 8.98 -1.26
C ASP A 127 8.34 8.97 -2.74
N GLU A 128 8.94 8.15 -3.60
CA GLU A 128 8.49 8.00 -5.00
C GLU A 128 7.09 7.37 -5.11
N ALA A 129 6.74 6.44 -4.22
CA ALA A 129 5.38 5.89 -4.15
C ALA A 129 4.36 6.92 -3.66
N ARG A 130 4.70 7.76 -2.67
CA ARG A 130 3.85 8.87 -2.23
C ARG A 130 3.62 9.87 -3.37
N LYS A 131 4.67 10.24 -4.10
CA LYS A 131 4.56 11.08 -5.30
C LYS A 131 3.64 10.44 -6.35
N ALA A 132 3.82 9.16 -6.68
CA ALA A 132 2.98 8.47 -7.67
C ALA A 132 1.50 8.41 -7.25
N LEU A 133 1.22 8.10 -5.98
CA LEU A 133 -0.13 8.12 -5.41
C LEU A 133 -0.77 9.51 -5.45
N GLY A 134 -0.02 10.54 -5.07
CA GLY A 134 -0.51 11.93 -5.08
C GLY A 134 -0.87 12.39 -6.50
N ILE A 135 -0.02 12.08 -7.49
CA ILE A 135 -0.33 12.35 -8.91
C ILE A 135 -1.53 11.52 -9.38
N ALA A 136 -1.70 10.30 -8.89
CA ALA A 136 -2.88 9.48 -9.16
C ALA A 136 -4.15 9.94 -8.41
N GLY A 137 -4.07 10.99 -7.57
CA GLY A 137 -5.22 11.63 -6.94
C GLY A 137 -5.49 11.23 -5.49
N ALA A 138 -4.61 10.45 -4.85
CA ALA A 138 -4.74 10.11 -3.44
C ALA A 138 -4.52 11.35 -2.53
N ALA A 139 -5.22 11.39 -1.39
CA ALA A 139 -4.91 12.31 -0.30
C ALA A 139 -3.77 11.72 0.56
N VAL A 140 -2.53 11.91 0.10
CA VAL A 140 -1.34 11.30 0.73
C VAL A 140 -1.03 11.95 2.08
N LEU A 141 -0.90 11.13 3.12
CA LEU A 141 -0.55 11.54 4.47
C LEU A 141 0.98 11.60 4.63
N GLU A 142 1.57 12.73 4.26
CA GLU A 142 3.04 12.90 4.18
C GLU A 142 3.78 12.74 5.51
N ASP A 143 3.09 12.91 6.64
CA ASP A 143 3.67 12.76 7.97
C ASP A 143 3.55 11.34 8.55
N LEU A 144 2.74 10.47 7.92
CA LEU A 144 2.70 9.03 8.24
C LEU A 144 3.82 8.29 7.53
N LYS A 145 4.98 8.23 8.21
CA LYS A 145 6.18 7.55 7.71
C LYS A 145 6.59 6.42 8.64
N LEU A 146 6.82 5.24 8.06
CA LEU A 146 7.47 4.12 8.72
C LEU A 146 8.43 3.46 7.73
N SER A 147 9.73 3.69 7.95
CA SER A 147 10.82 3.14 7.16
C SER A 147 11.70 2.31 8.07
N VAL A 148 11.59 0.98 7.98
CA VAL A 148 12.32 0.06 8.86
C VAL A 148 13.60 -0.41 8.18
N PRO A 149 14.79 -0.07 8.70
CA PRO A 149 16.07 -0.46 8.11
C PRO A 149 16.48 -1.89 8.48
N GLY A 150 17.40 -2.46 7.68
CA GLY A 150 18.12 -3.69 8.06
C GLY A 150 17.25 -4.94 8.17
N SER A 151 16.19 -5.04 7.36
CA SER A 151 15.11 -6.04 7.55
C SER A 151 15.58 -7.50 7.61
N VAL A 152 16.66 -7.86 6.91
CA VAL A 152 17.23 -9.22 6.94
C VAL A 152 17.72 -9.59 8.34
N VAL A 153 18.33 -8.65 9.06
CA VAL A 153 18.83 -8.89 10.41
C VAL A 153 17.71 -8.70 11.42
N ARG A 154 16.93 -7.62 11.28
CA ARG A 154 15.87 -7.25 12.23
C ARG A 154 14.76 -8.30 12.30
N PHE A 155 14.41 -8.90 11.17
CA PHE A 155 13.32 -9.88 11.07
C PHE A 155 13.81 -11.31 10.78
N ALA A 156 15.07 -11.61 11.11
CA ALA A 156 15.62 -12.97 10.96
C ALA A 156 14.89 -13.98 11.85
N GLU A 157 14.64 -13.59 13.10
CA GLU A 157 14.03 -14.45 14.13
C GLU A 157 12.82 -13.79 14.81
N THR A 158 12.55 -12.51 14.52
CA THR A 158 11.47 -11.73 15.11
C THR A 158 10.47 -11.36 14.02
N HIS A 159 9.21 -11.78 14.17
CA HIS A 159 8.15 -11.30 13.27
C HIS A 159 7.89 -9.81 13.55
N PRO A 160 7.58 -8.96 12.55
CA PRO A 160 7.33 -7.53 12.75
C PRO A 160 6.23 -7.17 13.78
N VAL A 161 5.32 -8.11 14.07
CA VAL A 161 4.28 -7.94 15.09
C VAL A 161 4.82 -8.06 16.52
N ASP A 162 5.93 -8.78 16.70
CA ASP A 162 6.57 -9.03 17.99
C ASP A 162 7.73 -8.03 18.25
N ASP A 163 8.12 -7.25 17.25
CA ASP A 163 9.05 -6.13 17.41
C ASP A 163 8.28 -4.92 17.98
N ALA A 164 8.45 -4.65 19.27
CA ALA A 164 7.67 -3.66 20.01
C ALA A 164 7.73 -2.24 19.40
N GLU A 165 8.88 -1.85 18.84
CA GLU A 165 9.02 -0.54 18.18
C GLU A 165 8.21 -0.50 16.87
N VAL A 166 8.37 -1.52 16.03
CA VAL A 166 7.66 -1.62 14.75
C VAL A 166 6.16 -1.75 14.97
N ALA A 167 5.73 -2.58 15.93
CA ALA A 167 4.32 -2.77 16.25
C ALA A 167 3.67 -1.46 16.72
N ALA A 168 4.35 -0.69 17.59
CA ALA A 168 3.85 0.60 18.06
C ALA A 168 3.72 1.63 16.92
N GLN A 169 4.76 1.77 16.10
CA GLN A 169 4.75 2.70 14.96
C GLN A 169 3.71 2.31 13.90
N LEU A 170 3.56 1.01 13.63
CA LEU A 170 2.58 0.51 12.67
C LEU A 170 1.15 0.68 13.17
N THR A 171 0.90 0.46 14.46
CA THR A 171 -0.39 0.75 15.10
C THR A 171 -0.76 2.22 14.94
N GLU A 172 0.18 3.13 15.17
CA GLU A 172 -0.04 4.57 14.99
C GLU A 172 -0.37 4.92 13.54
N VAL A 173 0.36 4.36 12.57
CA VAL A 173 0.06 4.56 11.14
C VAL A 173 -1.36 4.13 10.80
N VAL A 174 -1.77 2.93 11.22
CA VAL A 174 -3.10 2.40 10.92
C VAL A 174 -4.18 3.23 11.60
N ALA A 175 -4.01 3.58 12.88
CA ALA A 175 -4.97 4.38 13.63
C ALA A 175 -5.16 5.78 13.03
N ARG A 176 -4.05 6.43 12.65
CA ARG A 176 -4.10 7.74 12.00
C ARG A 176 -4.71 7.65 10.60
N LEU A 177 -4.33 6.68 9.78
CA LEU A 177 -4.94 6.48 8.47
C LEU A 177 -6.46 6.25 8.58
N HIS A 178 -6.87 5.40 9.52
CA HIS A 178 -8.28 5.15 9.84
C HIS A 178 -9.02 6.46 10.19
N SER A 179 -8.44 7.32 11.04
CA SER A 179 -9.07 8.58 11.45
C SER A 179 -9.24 9.62 10.33
N GLN A 180 -8.49 9.50 9.22
CA GLN A 180 -8.59 10.43 8.10
C GLN A 180 -9.77 10.14 7.17
N VAL A 181 -10.34 8.93 7.27
CA VAL A 181 -11.54 8.55 6.52
C VAL A 181 -12.74 9.35 7.08
N GLY A 182 -13.29 10.24 6.26
CA GLY A 182 -14.39 11.15 6.61
C GLY A 182 -14.01 12.63 6.64
N ILE A 183 -12.73 12.97 6.85
CA ILE A 183 -12.23 14.35 6.70
C ILE A 183 -12.06 14.68 5.22
N ALA A 184 -11.48 13.75 4.46
CA ALA A 184 -11.21 13.94 3.03
C ALA A 184 -12.49 14.00 2.16
N SER A 185 -13.64 13.53 2.66
CA SER A 185 -14.94 13.66 1.99
C SER A 185 -15.62 15.02 2.18
N ALA A 186 -15.05 15.91 3.00
CA ALA A 186 -15.63 17.21 3.35
C ALA A 186 -14.90 18.42 2.70
N SER A 187 -13.89 18.16 1.87
CA SER A 187 -13.06 19.15 1.17
C SER A 187 -13.22 19.05 -0.34
#